data_AF-A0A432KJP2-F1
#
_entry.id   AF-A0A432KJP2-F1
#
_cell.length_a   1.000
_cell.length_b   1.000
_cell.length_c   1.000
_cell.angle_alpha   90.00
_cell.angle_beta   90.00
_cell.angle_gamma   90.00
#
_symmetry.space_group_name_H-M   'P 1'
#
loop_
_entity.id
_entity.type
_entity.pdbx_description
1 polymer ?
#
loop_
_entity_poly.entity_id
_entity_poly.type
_entity_poly.pdbx_seq_one_letter_code
_entity_poly.pdbx_strand_id
1 'polypeptide(L)'
;MVGLGYIGLPTAALMASRGIKVHGVDINQKAVDTINRGEIHIVEPDLDGLVRHVVRECYLVADTKATAADVFLIAVPTPFKGDHIPDISYVEVATRNLCPFLEEGNLVILESTSPVGTTERVKEIIDEERPELKGKVFIAYCPERVLPGNVIHELEHNDRSIGGMDEKSTEQAINFYRNFVKGELVATNARTAEMCKLVENSSRDVSIAFANELSMICDKAGIDVWELISLANRHPRVNILQPGTGVGGHCIAVDPWFIVSEFPEEAKIIRSAREINNYKTEWVIEKIKNAALKFEVKHAKKPKVACMGLAFKPNIDDLRESPALYVTKSLIKDGLEIMPVEPNIEEHDEFQVYSVQEAREKADILVFLVSHREFKKLFERGIDKEYLSFVN
;
A
#
# COMPACT_ATOMS: atom_id res chain seq x y z
N MET A 1 -15.24 15.42 -4.80
CA MET A 1 -14.33 14.32 -4.41
C MET A 1 -15.18 13.09 -4.12
N VAL A 2 -14.94 11.97 -4.79
CA VAL A 2 -15.68 10.71 -4.60
C VAL A 2 -14.76 9.67 -3.97
N GLY A 3 -15.16 9.14 -2.81
CA GLY A 3 -14.32 8.36 -1.91
C GLY A 3 -13.63 9.29 -0.91
N LEU A 4 -13.92 9.14 0.38
CA LEU A 4 -13.36 9.94 1.47
C LEU A 4 -12.46 9.10 2.40
N GLY A 5 -11.80 8.09 1.85
CA GLY A 5 -10.83 7.27 2.59
C GLY A 5 -9.48 7.97 2.80
N TYR A 6 -8.44 7.16 2.98
CA TYR A 6 -7.06 7.60 3.25
C TYR A 6 -6.44 8.54 2.22
N ILE A 7 -6.93 8.54 0.98
CA ILE A 7 -6.50 9.48 -0.06
C ILE A 7 -7.49 10.62 -0.19
N GLY A 8 -8.76 10.31 -0.41
CA GLY A 8 -9.75 11.32 -0.77
C GLY A 8 -10.06 12.34 0.32
N LEU A 9 -10.10 11.96 1.61
CA LEU A 9 -10.36 12.93 2.69
C LEU A 9 -9.18 13.93 2.87
N PRO A 10 -7.91 13.49 2.97
CA PRO A 10 -6.78 14.42 2.97
C PRO A 10 -6.72 15.33 1.75
N THR A 11 -6.94 14.80 0.54
CA THR A 11 -6.98 15.62 -0.69
C THR A 11 -8.14 16.64 -0.64
N ALA A 12 -9.33 16.23 -0.21
CA ALA A 12 -10.47 17.13 -0.01
C ALA A 12 -10.19 18.25 0.99
N ALA A 13 -9.59 17.91 2.13
CA ALA A 13 -9.24 18.88 3.17
C ALA A 13 -8.16 19.87 2.69
N LEU A 14 -7.13 19.39 1.97
CA LEU A 14 -6.09 20.24 1.40
C LEU A 14 -6.67 21.23 0.38
N MET A 15 -7.49 20.76 -0.57
CA MET A 15 -8.16 21.65 -1.53
C MET A 15 -9.03 22.70 -0.81
N ALA A 16 -9.83 22.26 0.16
CA ALA A 16 -10.70 23.14 0.95
C ALA A 16 -9.92 24.20 1.73
N SER A 17 -8.74 23.87 2.23
CA SER A 17 -7.85 24.81 2.93
C SER A 17 -7.29 25.92 2.04
N ARG A 18 -7.34 25.74 0.71
CA ARG A 18 -6.97 26.76 -0.30
C ARG A 18 -8.17 27.55 -0.81
N GLY A 19 -9.32 27.43 -0.15
CA GLY A 19 -10.54 28.17 -0.49
C GLY A 19 -11.36 27.56 -1.63
N ILE A 20 -11.03 26.35 -2.07
CA ILE A 20 -11.84 25.59 -3.03
C ILE A 20 -13.04 25.01 -2.28
N LYS A 21 -14.26 25.19 -2.81
CA LYS A 21 -15.44 24.51 -2.23
C LYS A 21 -15.43 23.05 -2.63
N VAL A 22 -15.38 22.16 -1.66
CA VAL A 22 -15.31 20.72 -1.87
C VAL A 22 -16.58 20.05 -1.35
N HIS A 23 -17.30 19.40 -2.26
CA HIS A 23 -18.33 18.44 -1.93
C HIS A 23 -17.69 17.03 -1.94
N GLY A 24 -17.56 16.46 -0.75
CA GLY A 24 -17.07 15.10 -0.52
C GLY A 24 -18.22 14.10 -0.62
N VAL A 25 -18.01 13.00 -1.33
CA VAL A 25 -19.00 11.94 -1.52
C VAL A 25 -18.44 10.62 -1.03
N ASP A 26 -19.13 9.96 -0.11
CA ASP A 26 -18.80 8.60 0.32
C ASP A 26 -20.05 7.77 0.57
N ILE A 27 -20.03 6.48 0.24
CA ILE A 27 -21.17 5.57 0.44
C ILE A 27 -21.38 5.25 1.93
N ASN A 28 -20.36 5.45 2.76
CA ASN A 28 -20.42 5.19 4.18
C ASN A 28 -21.00 6.39 4.94
N GLN A 29 -22.29 6.31 5.29
CA GLN A 29 -22.98 7.34 6.07
C GLN A 29 -22.25 7.70 7.38
N LYS A 30 -21.63 6.73 8.05
CA LYS A 30 -20.89 7.01 9.30
C LYS A 30 -19.67 7.89 9.06
N ALA A 31 -18.97 7.69 7.94
CA ALA A 31 -17.83 8.52 7.55
C ALA A 31 -18.31 9.94 7.22
N VAL A 32 -19.38 10.07 6.44
CA VAL A 32 -20.03 11.34 6.10
C VAL A 32 -20.42 12.13 7.35
N ASP A 33 -21.14 11.50 8.28
CA ASP A 33 -21.58 12.16 9.52
C ASP A 33 -20.40 12.62 10.38
N THR A 34 -19.32 11.83 10.41
CA THR A 34 -18.10 12.15 11.15
C THR A 34 -17.38 13.36 10.56
N ILE A 35 -17.20 13.38 9.24
CA ILE A 35 -16.55 14.51 8.55
C ILE A 35 -17.36 15.79 8.74
N ASN A 36 -18.69 15.74 8.64
CA ASN A 36 -19.55 16.92 8.83
C ASN A 36 -19.54 17.48 10.26
N ARG A 37 -19.08 16.71 11.26
CA ARG A 37 -18.80 17.22 12.61
C ARG A 37 -17.42 17.88 12.74
N GLY A 38 -16.63 17.91 11.68
CA GLY A 38 -15.24 18.36 11.70
C GLY A 38 -14.29 17.35 12.34
N GLU A 39 -14.65 16.06 12.31
CA GLU A 39 -13.87 14.93 12.84
C GLU A 39 -13.35 14.06 11.69
N ILE A 40 -12.38 13.19 11.97
CA ILE A 40 -11.81 12.25 10.98
C ILE A 40 -12.11 10.80 11.37
N HIS A 41 -12.27 9.94 10.37
CA HIS A 41 -12.52 8.50 10.53
C HIS A 41 -11.32 7.64 10.09
N ILE A 42 -10.19 8.29 9.84
CA ILE A 42 -8.89 7.70 9.51
C ILE A 42 -7.84 8.25 10.48
N VAL A 43 -6.72 7.55 10.64
CA VAL A 43 -5.60 7.99 11.47
C VAL A 43 -4.56 8.64 10.57
N GLU A 44 -4.43 9.96 10.66
CA GLU A 44 -3.40 10.73 9.94
C GLU A 44 -3.03 11.99 10.76
N PRO A 45 -1.75 12.21 11.06
CA PRO A 45 -1.30 13.42 11.75
C PRO A 45 -1.73 14.70 11.04
N ASP A 46 -2.03 15.74 11.83
CA ASP A 46 -2.42 17.09 11.40
C ASP A 46 -3.73 17.19 10.58
N LEU A 47 -4.33 16.07 10.17
CA LEU A 47 -5.57 16.04 9.40
C LEU A 47 -6.78 16.50 10.24
N ASP A 48 -6.87 16.11 11.51
CA ASP A 48 -8.01 16.44 12.39
C ASP A 48 -8.22 17.95 12.50
N GLY A 49 -7.13 18.69 12.74
CA GLY A 49 -7.17 20.15 12.82
C GLY A 49 -7.57 20.81 11.50
N LEU A 50 -7.06 20.27 10.38
CA LEU A 50 -7.38 20.77 9.04
C LEU A 50 -8.85 20.55 8.69
N VAL A 51 -9.36 19.32 8.88
CA VAL A 51 -10.76 18.96 8.61
C VAL A 51 -11.71 19.80 9.47
N ARG A 52 -11.44 19.92 10.77
CA ARG A 52 -12.22 20.77 11.67
C ARG A 52 -12.27 22.22 11.19
N HIS A 53 -11.14 22.76 10.73
CA HIS A 53 -11.09 24.11 10.20
C HIS A 53 -11.94 24.25 8.93
N VAL A 54 -11.71 23.43 7.91
CA VAL A 54 -12.37 23.60 6.60
C VAL A 54 -13.87 23.31 6.62
N VAL A 55 -14.33 22.43 7.52
CA VAL A 55 -15.76 22.16 7.74
C VAL A 55 -16.43 23.35 8.45
N ARG A 56 -15.76 23.91 9.48
CA ARG A 56 -16.27 25.10 10.19
C ARG A 56 -16.40 26.31 9.27
N GLU A 57 -15.44 26.50 8.36
CA GLU A 57 -15.49 27.57 7.36
C GLU A 57 -16.41 27.23 6.16
N CYS A 58 -17.06 26.06 6.17
CA CYS A 58 -17.96 25.56 5.13
C CYS A 58 -17.31 25.42 3.74
N TYR A 59 -16.00 25.20 3.69
CA TYR A 59 -15.28 24.83 2.46
C TYR A 59 -15.35 23.34 2.16
N LEU A 60 -15.56 22.48 3.17
CA LEU A 60 -15.78 21.05 2.99
C LEU A 60 -17.15 20.65 3.55
N VAL A 61 -17.96 20.00 2.72
CA VAL A 61 -19.20 19.33 3.11
C VAL A 61 -19.16 17.89 2.60
N ALA A 62 -19.56 16.93 3.42
CA ALA A 62 -19.66 15.53 3.02
C ALA A 62 -21.12 15.12 2.82
N ASP A 63 -21.38 14.26 1.83
CA ASP A 63 -22.69 13.68 1.55
C ASP A 63 -22.52 12.25 1.00
N THR A 64 -23.60 11.50 0.92
CA THR A 64 -23.67 10.21 0.21
C THR A 64 -23.98 10.38 -1.28
N LYS A 65 -24.41 11.58 -1.69
CA LYS A 65 -24.80 11.88 -3.07
C LYS A 65 -23.88 12.92 -3.70
N ALA A 66 -23.56 12.69 -4.97
CA ALA A 66 -22.89 13.68 -5.80
C ALA A 66 -23.81 14.87 -6.09
N THR A 67 -23.18 15.97 -6.51
CA THR A 67 -23.82 17.22 -6.91
C THR A 67 -23.04 17.86 -8.06
N ALA A 68 -23.59 18.91 -8.67
CA ALA A 68 -22.92 19.69 -9.71
C ALA A 68 -21.61 20.30 -9.18
N ALA A 69 -20.55 20.24 -9.99
CA ALA A 69 -19.24 20.76 -9.68
C ALA A 69 -18.47 21.08 -10.97
N ASP A 70 -17.46 21.94 -10.87
CA ASP A 70 -16.56 22.22 -12.01
C ASP A 70 -15.57 21.07 -12.25
N VAL A 71 -15.17 20.40 -11.15
CA VAL A 71 -14.15 19.34 -11.15
C VAL A 71 -14.59 18.16 -10.29
N PHE A 72 -14.46 16.95 -10.84
CA PHE A 72 -14.81 15.69 -10.20
C PHE A 72 -13.58 14.79 -10.03
N LEU A 73 -13.19 14.51 -8.78
CA LEU A 73 -12.09 13.60 -8.47
C LEU A 73 -12.64 12.25 -8.01
N ILE A 74 -12.10 11.15 -8.53
CA ILE A 74 -12.47 9.77 -8.18
C ILE A 74 -11.29 9.11 -7.44
N ALA A 75 -11.47 8.85 -6.14
CA ALA A 75 -10.51 8.25 -5.23
C ALA A 75 -11.13 7.06 -4.46
N VAL A 76 -11.82 6.18 -5.20
CA VAL A 76 -12.46 4.95 -4.69
C VAL A 76 -11.49 3.76 -4.70
N PRO A 77 -11.71 2.72 -3.88
CA PRO A 77 -10.84 1.54 -3.88
C PRO A 77 -10.91 0.76 -5.21
N THR A 78 -9.82 0.07 -5.53
CA THR A 78 -9.65 -0.79 -6.72
C THR A 78 -9.11 -2.16 -6.29
N PRO A 79 -9.93 -2.99 -5.61
CA PRO A 79 -9.50 -4.29 -5.09
C PRO A 79 -9.32 -5.33 -6.22
N PHE A 80 -9.16 -6.60 -5.88
CA PHE A 80 -9.25 -7.70 -6.84
C PHE A 80 -10.65 -8.34 -6.85
N LYS A 81 -11.09 -8.84 -8.01
CA LYS A 81 -12.29 -9.70 -8.15
C LYS A 81 -12.03 -11.16 -7.73
N GLY A 82 -10.77 -11.51 -7.42
CA GLY A 82 -10.28 -12.88 -7.28
C GLY A 82 -9.16 -13.16 -8.29
N ASP A 83 -8.32 -14.17 -8.05
CA ASP A 83 -7.24 -14.60 -8.94
C ASP A 83 -6.33 -13.48 -9.46
N HIS A 84 -6.09 -12.47 -8.63
CA HIS A 84 -5.30 -11.28 -8.95
C HIS A 84 -5.84 -10.44 -10.13
N ILE A 85 -7.12 -10.59 -10.48
CA ILE A 85 -7.80 -9.80 -11.52
C ILE A 85 -8.29 -8.48 -10.91
N PRO A 86 -7.85 -7.31 -11.41
CA PRO A 86 -8.25 -6.01 -10.88
C PRO A 86 -9.77 -5.78 -10.96
N ASP A 87 -10.33 -5.18 -9.91
CA ASP A 87 -11.72 -4.77 -9.83
C ASP A 87 -11.89 -3.26 -9.99
N ILE A 88 -12.19 -2.84 -11.21
CA ILE A 88 -12.51 -1.43 -11.52
C ILE A 88 -14.00 -1.09 -11.33
N SER A 89 -14.83 -2.03 -10.85
CA SER A 89 -16.29 -1.81 -10.74
C SER A 89 -16.65 -0.60 -9.86
N TYR A 90 -15.87 -0.34 -8.82
CA TYR A 90 -16.01 0.83 -7.95
C TYR A 90 -15.80 2.14 -8.72
N VAL A 91 -14.80 2.19 -9.59
CA VAL A 91 -14.53 3.36 -10.47
C VAL A 91 -15.67 3.52 -11.48
N GLU A 92 -16.17 2.43 -12.06
CA GLU A 92 -17.29 2.50 -12.99
C GLU A 92 -18.57 3.02 -12.31
N VAL A 93 -18.90 2.50 -11.12
CA VAL A 93 -20.06 2.95 -10.34
C VAL A 93 -19.91 4.41 -9.93
N ALA A 94 -18.73 4.82 -9.46
CA ALA A 94 -18.44 6.22 -9.15
C ALA A 94 -18.66 7.11 -10.39
N THR A 95 -18.15 6.71 -11.54
CA THR A 95 -18.30 7.45 -12.80
C THR A 95 -19.77 7.60 -13.18
N ARG A 96 -20.55 6.51 -13.18
CA ARG A 96 -21.99 6.57 -13.48
C ARG A 96 -22.76 7.46 -12.52
N ASN A 97 -22.40 7.48 -11.24
CA ASN A 97 -23.03 8.35 -10.24
C ASN A 97 -22.73 9.85 -10.46
N LEU A 98 -21.62 10.16 -11.13
CA LEU A 98 -21.25 11.54 -11.48
C LEU A 98 -21.92 12.01 -12.78
N CYS A 99 -22.17 11.09 -13.72
CA CYS A 99 -22.73 11.40 -15.04
C CYS A 99 -23.94 12.35 -15.04
N PRO A 100 -24.95 12.24 -14.15
CA PRO A 100 -26.09 13.15 -14.12
C PRO A 100 -25.75 14.62 -13.85
N PHE A 101 -24.58 14.90 -13.27
CA PHE A 101 -24.15 16.23 -12.84
C PHE A 101 -23.11 16.86 -13.78
N LEU A 102 -22.66 16.12 -14.79
CA LEU A 102 -21.67 16.61 -15.75
C LEU A 102 -22.27 17.65 -16.70
N GLU A 103 -21.47 18.65 -17.00
CA GLU A 103 -21.73 19.70 -17.98
C GLU A 103 -20.53 19.87 -18.92
N GLU A 104 -20.74 20.55 -20.05
CA GLU A 104 -19.68 20.90 -20.98
C GLU A 104 -18.60 21.75 -20.29
N GLY A 105 -17.33 21.38 -20.46
CA GLY A 105 -16.18 22.04 -19.84
C GLY A 105 -15.79 21.53 -18.45
N ASN A 106 -16.56 20.61 -17.86
CA ASN A 106 -16.15 19.97 -16.59
C ASN A 106 -14.88 19.14 -16.76
N LEU A 107 -14.16 18.96 -15.65
CA LEU A 107 -12.97 18.13 -15.56
C LEU A 107 -13.22 16.92 -14.65
N VAL A 108 -12.96 15.71 -15.15
CA VAL A 108 -13.00 14.47 -14.39
C VAL A 108 -11.58 13.91 -14.24
N ILE A 109 -11.17 13.65 -13.00
CA ILE A 109 -9.83 13.16 -12.67
C ILE A 109 -9.93 11.84 -11.92
N LEU A 110 -9.30 10.80 -12.44
CA LEU A 110 -9.11 9.53 -11.74
C LEU A 110 -7.82 9.58 -10.92
N GLU A 111 -7.93 9.42 -9.59
CA GLU A 111 -6.79 9.30 -8.67
C GLU A 111 -6.57 7.85 -8.19
N SER A 112 -7.62 7.03 -8.18
CA SER A 112 -7.55 5.61 -7.82
C SER A 112 -6.47 4.90 -8.64
N THR A 113 -5.55 4.20 -7.97
CA THR A 113 -4.57 3.35 -8.67
C THR A 113 -5.30 2.27 -9.44
N SER A 114 -5.07 2.16 -10.74
CA SER A 114 -5.86 1.29 -11.61
C SER A 114 -5.03 0.71 -12.75
N PRO A 115 -5.48 -0.40 -13.39
CA PRO A 115 -4.87 -0.92 -14.61
C PRO A 115 -4.86 0.11 -15.74
N VAL A 116 -4.01 -0.12 -16.74
CA VAL A 116 -3.94 0.77 -17.89
C VAL A 116 -5.25 0.70 -18.69
N GLY A 117 -5.72 1.85 -19.17
CA GLY A 117 -7.00 1.95 -19.88
C GLY A 117 -8.20 2.14 -18.96
N THR A 118 -8.03 2.27 -17.64
CA THR A 118 -9.15 2.57 -16.74
C THR A 118 -9.70 3.98 -16.97
N THR A 119 -8.83 4.96 -17.24
CA THR A 119 -9.22 6.33 -17.59
C THR A 119 -9.98 6.37 -18.92
N GLU A 120 -9.63 5.50 -19.87
CA GLU A 120 -10.39 5.29 -21.10
C GLU A 120 -11.78 4.73 -20.80
N ARG A 121 -11.86 3.76 -19.88
CA ARG A 121 -13.15 3.22 -19.42
C ARG A 121 -14.04 4.29 -18.76
N VAL A 122 -13.46 5.19 -17.97
CA VAL A 122 -14.17 6.36 -17.42
C VAL A 122 -14.75 7.22 -18.55
N LYS A 123 -13.95 7.51 -19.59
CA LYS A 123 -14.41 8.24 -20.77
C LYS A 123 -15.54 7.52 -21.49
N GLU A 124 -15.41 6.23 -21.73
CA GLU A 124 -16.44 5.42 -22.40
C GLU A 124 -17.78 5.49 -21.66
N ILE A 125 -17.77 5.33 -20.34
CA ILE A 125 -18.98 5.42 -19.51
C ILE A 125 -19.61 6.81 -19.63
N ILE A 126 -18.81 7.89 -19.60
CA ILE A 126 -19.33 9.25 -19.76
C ILE A 126 -19.94 9.44 -21.16
N ASP A 127 -19.26 8.98 -22.21
CA ASP A 127 -19.77 9.05 -23.59
C ASP A 127 -21.06 8.23 -23.79
N GLU A 128 -21.21 7.09 -23.10
CA GLU A 128 -22.39 6.21 -23.13
C GLU A 128 -23.59 6.84 -22.39
N GLU A 129 -23.36 7.33 -21.17
CA GLU A 129 -24.42 7.88 -20.30
C GLU A 129 -24.81 9.32 -20.69
N ARG A 130 -23.87 10.09 -21.25
CA ARG A 130 -24.06 11.49 -21.66
C ARG A 130 -23.54 11.75 -23.09
N PRO A 131 -24.14 11.16 -24.14
CA PRO A 131 -23.66 11.29 -25.52
C PRO A 131 -23.51 12.73 -26.02
N GLU A 132 -24.32 13.67 -25.50
CA GLU A 132 -24.27 15.09 -25.82
C GLU A 132 -23.02 15.82 -25.30
N LEU A 133 -22.30 15.20 -24.36
CA LEU A 133 -21.04 15.68 -23.76
C LEU A 133 -19.79 15.05 -24.38
N LYS A 134 -19.94 14.15 -25.36
CA LYS A 134 -18.81 13.48 -26.00
C LYS A 134 -17.80 14.47 -26.57
N GLY A 135 -16.56 14.40 -26.07
CA GLY A 135 -15.46 15.28 -26.47
C GLY A 135 -15.55 16.71 -25.90
N LYS A 136 -16.43 16.95 -24.93
CA LYS A 136 -16.66 18.25 -24.27
C LYS A 136 -16.32 18.27 -22.79
N VAL A 137 -16.03 17.11 -22.21
CA VAL A 137 -15.56 16.95 -20.83
C VAL A 137 -14.07 16.62 -20.87
N PHE A 138 -13.29 17.28 -20.02
CA PHE A 138 -11.87 16.99 -19.86
C PHE A 138 -11.70 15.79 -18.94
N ILE A 139 -10.85 14.84 -19.31
CA ILE A 139 -10.65 13.60 -18.54
C ILE A 139 -9.16 13.34 -18.37
N ALA A 140 -8.73 13.14 -17.14
CA ALA A 140 -7.33 12.91 -16.80
C ALA A 140 -7.15 11.87 -15.69
N TYR A 141 -5.92 11.39 -15.59
CA TYR A 141 -5.42 10.55 -14.52
C TYR A 141 -4.32 11.30 -13.78
N CYS A 142 -4.39 11.30 -12.46
CA CYS A 142 -3.35 11.84 -11.59
C CYS A 142 -3.22 10.92 -10.37
N PRO A 143 -2.29 9.96 -10.39
CA PRO A 143 -2.14 9.04 -9.27
C PRO A 143 -1.60 9.80 -8.05
N GLU A 144 -2.02 9.36 -6.88
CA GLU A 144 -1.46 9.87 -5.63
C GLU A 144 -0.16 9.15 -5.25
N ARG A 145 0.77 9.89 -4.64
CA ARG A 145 2.03 9.38 -4.09
C ARG A 145 2.19 9.90 -2.67
N VAL A 146 1.53 9.24 -1.72
CA VAL A 146 1.58 9.64 -0.31
C VAL A 146 2.11 8.53 0.59
N LEU A 147 2.85 8.95 1.61
CA LEU A 147 3.27 8.14 2.73
C LEU A 147 2.32 8.36 3.91
N PRO A 148 1.69 7.30 4.44
CA PRO A 148 0.92 7.37 5.68
C PRO A 148 1.76 7.98 6.83
N GLY A 149 1.16 8.89 7.58
CA GLY A 149 1.83 9.64 8.65
C GLY A 149 2.45 10.97 8.22
N ASN A 150 2.45 11.30 6.93
CA ASN A 150 2.91 12.59 6.39
C ASN A 150 2.09 13.01 5.15
N VAL A 151 0.84 12.57 5.05
CA VAL A 151 0.04 12.65 3.82
C VAL A 151 -0.19 14.10 3.39
N ILE A 152 -0.55 15.00 4.31
CA ILE A 152 -0.85 16.41 3.96
C ILE A 152 0.38 17.11 3.36
N HIS A 153 1.55 16.93 3.97
CA HIS A 153 2.78 17.50 3.45
C HIS A 153 3.12 16.95 2.06
N GLU A 154 2.99 15.63 1.87
CA GLU A 154 3.29 14.99 0.60
C GLU A 154 2.30 15.37 -0.51
N LEU A 155 1.01 15.47 -0.20
CA LEU A 155 0.01 15.95 -1.14
C LEU A 155 0.34 17.34 -1.69
N GLU A 156 0.87 18.21 -0.84
CA GLU A 156 1.26 19.57 -1.19
C GLU A 156 2.61 19.63 -1.92
N HIS A 157 3.61 18.83 -1.55
CA HIS A 157 4.98 19.03 -2.01
C HIS A 157 5.49 18.00 -3.03
N ASN A 158 4.85 16.84 -3.16
CA ASN A 158 5.32 15.81 -4.10
C ASN A 158 5.03 16.19 -5.55
N ASP A 159 5.95 15.80 -6.43
CA ASP A 159 5.76 15.91 -7.86
C ASP A 159 4.64 14.98 -8.33
N ARG A 160 3.81 15.46 -9.25
CA ARG A 160 2.66 14.72 -9.79
C ARG A 160 2.84 14.48 -11.27
N SER A 161 2.68 13.21 -11.68
CA SER A 161 2.62 12.83 -13.08
C SER A 161 1.16 12.86 -13.54
N ILE A 162 0.81 13.81 -14.41
CA ILE A 162 -0.59 14.07 -14.81
C ILE A 162 -0.76 13.71 -16.28
N GLY A 163 -1.71 12.82 -16.57
CA GLY A 163 -1.97 12.32 -17.91
C GLY A 163 -3.43 12.46 -18.32
N GLY A 164 -3.72 13.31 -19.29
CA GLY A 164 -5.03 13.48 -19.91
C GLY A 164 -5.32 12.47 -21.02
N MET A 165 -6.60 12.34 -21.37
CA MET A 165 -7.07 11.67 -22.61
C MET A 165 -6.62 12.42 -23.88
N ASP A 166 -6.36 13.72 -23.74
CA ASP A 166 -5.74 14.60 -24.73
C ASP A 166 -4.94 15.71 -24.03
N GLU A 167 -4.19 16.49 -24.81
CA GLU A 167 -3.32 17.57 -24.30
C GLU A 167 -4.11 18.62 -23.51
N LYS A 168 -5.34 18.94 -23.95
CA LYS A 168 -6.20 19.92 -23.28
C LYS A 168 -6.62 19.40 -21.90
N SER A 169 -6.99 18.14 -21.80
CA SER A 169 -7.36 17.51 -20.53
C SER A 169 -6.17 17.48 -19.55
N THR A 170 -4.96 17.20 -20.05
CA THR A 170 -3.73 17.31 -19.24
C THR A 170 -3.53 18.73 -18.73
N GLU A 171 -3.67 19.74 -19.59
CA GLU A 171 -3.50 21.14 -19.21
C GLU A 171 -4.53 21.59 -18.16
N GLN A 172 -5.80 21.21 -18.33
CA GLN A 172 -6.86 21.52 -17.36
C GLN A 172 -6.59 20.88 -15.99
N ALA A 173 -6.16 19.61 -15.97
CA ALA A 173 -5.77 18.94 -14.73
C ALA A 173 -4.56 19.60 -14.05
N ILE A 174 -3.51 19.96 -14.81
CA ILE A 174 -2.36 20.69 -14.28
C ILE A 174 -2.78 22.04 -13.69
N ASN A 175 -3.62 22.80 -14.40
CA ASN A 175 -4.12 24.10 -13.93
C ASN A 175 -4.92 23.95 -12.63
N PHE A 176 -5.70 22.87 -12.50
CA PHE A 176 -6.43 22.55 -11.28
C PHE A 176 -5.48 22.25 -10.10
N TYR A 177 -4.56 21.28 -10.25
CA TYR A 177 -3.64 20.90 -9.17
C TYR A 177 -2.70 22.03 -8.74
N ARG A 178 -2.35 22.96 -9.64
CA ARG A 178 -1.48 24.12 -9.34
C ARG A 178 -2.03 25.03 -8.22
N ASN A 179 -3.33 24.96 -7.93
CA ASN A 179 -3.93 25.75 -6.85
C ASN A 179 -3.50 25.30 -5.45
N PHE A 180 -3.08 24.05 -5.29
CA PHE A 180 -2.77 23.47 -3.97
C PHE A 180 -1.52 22.58 -3.92
N VAL A 181 -0.89 22.29 -5.07
CA VAL A 181 0.35 21.52 -5.17
C VAL A 181 1.51 22.46 -5.51
N LYS A 182 2.58 22.36 -4.73
CA LYS A 182 3.86 23.09 -4.87
C LYS A 182 4.93 22.27 -5.59
N GLY A 183 4.81 20.95 -5.61
CA GLY A 183 5.69 20.06 -6.37
C GLY A 183 5.58 20.28 -7.88
N GLU A 184 6.49 19.67 -8.65
CA GLU A 184 6.46 19.74 -10.10
C GLU A 184 5.25 18.98 -10.66
N LEU A 185 4.49 19.64 -11.55
CA LEU A 185 3.35 19.03 -12.25
C LEU A 185 3.80 18.61 -13.65
N VAL A 186 4.13 17.33 -13.78
CA VAL A 186 4.74 16.75 -14.98
C VAL A 186 3.66 16.23 -15.92
N ALA A 187 3.57 16.82 -17.13
CA ALA A 187 2.60 16.45 -18.14
C ALA A 187 2.97 15.14 -18.87
N THR A 188 1.96 14.30 -19.13
CA THR A 188 2.04 13.12 -20.00
C THR A 188 0.64 12.78 -20.57
N ASN A 189 0.40 11.53 -20.99
CA ASN A 189 -0.91 10.98 -21.36
C ASN A 189 -1.43 9.99 -20.29
N ALA A 190 -2.75 9.75 -20.29
CA ALA A 190 -3.41 8.89 -19.30
C ALA A 190 -2.74 7.52 -19.14
N ARG A 191 -2.53 6.78 -20.24
CA ARG A 191 -1.91 5.44 -20.21
C ARG A 191 -0.52 5.43 -19.58
N THR A 192 0.29 6.45 -19.90
CA THR A 192 1.65 6.56 -19.37
C THR A 192 1.62 6.91 -17.88
N ALA A 193 0.70 7.78 -17.44
CA ALA A 193 0.54 8.11 -16.03
C ALA A 193 0.03 6.90 -15.21
N GLU A 194 -0.95 6.15 -15.73
CA GLU A 194 -1.44 4.88 -15.15
C GLU A 194 -0.29 3.88 -14.99
N MET A 195 0.43 3.61 -16.08
CA MET A 195 1.56 2.67 -16.06
C MET A 195 2.70 3.14 -15.14
N CYS A 196 2.99 4.45 -15.09
CA CYS A 196 4.04 4.99 -14.22
C CYS A 196 3.82 4.58 -12.76
N LYS A 197 2.57 4.70 -12.28
CA LYS A 197 2.23 4.35 -10.90
C LYS A 197 2.46 2.86 -10.61
N LEU A 198 2.03 1.99 -11.52
CA LEU A 198 2.18 0.55 -11.36
C LEU A 198 3.66 0.11 -11.44
N VAL A 199 4.45 0.75 -12.30
CA VAL A 199 5.87 0.44 -12.49
C VAL A 199 6.72 0.84 -11.28
N GLU A 200 6.39 1.92 -10.58
CA GLU A 200 7.09 2.29 -9.33
C GLU A 200 7.09 1.15 -8.32
N ASN A 201 5.91 0.56 -8.08
CA ASN A 201 5.76 -0.55 -7.14
C ASN A 201 6.30 -1.88 -7.71
N SER A 202 6.10 -2.13 -9.00
CA SER A 202 6.62 -3.33 -9.67
C SER A 202 8.15 -3.39 -9.72
N SER A 203 8.81 -2.25 -9.97
CA SER A 203 10.27 -2.17 -9.96
C SER A 203 10.85 -2.48 -8.59
N ARG A 204 10.18 -1.99 -7.53
CA ARG A 204 10.56 -2.28 -6.15
C ARG A 204 10.31 -3.75 -5.80
N ASP A 205 9.17 -4.31 -6.17
CA ASP A 205 8.83 -5.72 -5.95
C ASP A 205 9.86 -6.67 -6.59
N VAL A 206 10.22 -6.43 -7.85
CA VAL A 206 11.27 -7.18 -8.57
C VAL A 206 12.63 -7.08 -7.85
N SER A 207 12.98 -5.90 -7.38
CA SER A 207 14.23 -5.69 -6.64
C SER A 207 14.26 -6.42 -5.30
N ILE A 208 13.11 -6.52 -4.62
CA ILE A 208 12.96 -7.33 -3.39
C ILE A 208 13.01 -8.82 -3.73
N ALA A 209 12.36 -9.25 -4.81
CA ALA A 209 12.38 -10.65 -5.25
C ALA A 209 13.81 -11.11 -5.56
N PHE A 210 14.60 -10.29 -6.24
CA PHE A 210 16.01 -10.57 -6.47
C PHE A 210 16.79 -10.76 -5.16
N ALA A 211 16.58 -9.87 -4.17
CA ALA A 211 17.21 -10.00 -2.86
C ALA A 211 16.76 -11.28 -2.12
N ASN A 212 15.46 -11.59 -2.17
CA ASN A 212 14.89 -12.79 -1.57
C ASN A 212 15.43 -14.08 -2.22
N GLU A 213 15.50 -14.13 -3.55
CA GLU A 213 16.10 -15.24 -4.29
C GLU A 213 17.57 -15.43 -3.88
N LEU A 214 18.34 -14.33 -3.85
CA LEU A 214 19.73 -14.35 -3.42
C LEU A 214 19.89 -14.90 -2.00
N SER A 215 19.01 -14.51 -1.06
CA SER A 215 19.07 -15.01 0.31
C SER A 215 18.86 -16.53 0.42
N MET A 216 18.02 -17.12 -0.43
CA MET A 216 17.80 -18.57 -0.45
C MET A 216 19.01 -19.30 -1.07
N ILE A 217 19.63 -18.71 -2.10
CA ILE A 217 20.88 -19.21 -2.69
C ILE A 217 22.01 -19.16 -1.66
N CYS A 218 22.16 -18.03 -0.97
CA CYS A 218 23.18 -17.82 0.06
C CYS A 218 23.03 -18.81 1.23
N ASP A 219 21.82 -19.06 1.71
CA ASP A 219 21.56 -20.06 2.75
C ASP A 219 22.02 -21.46 2.32
N LYS A 220 21.74 -21.86 1.08
CA LYS A 220 22.19 -23.14 0.53
C LYS A 220 23.71 -23.21 0.33
N ALA A 221 24.33 -22.09 -0.03
CA ALA A 221 25.76 -21.98 -0.28
C ALA A 221 26.60 -21.76 0.98
N GLY A 222 25.98 -21.51 2.14
CA GLY A 222 26.68 -21.16 3.38
C GLY A 222 27.31 -19.77 3.34
N ILE A 223 26.69 -18.82 2.62
CA ILE A 223 27.15 -17.43 2.48
C ILE A 223 26.25 -16.52 3.34
N ASP A 224 26.85 -15.57 4.05
CA ASP A 224 26.09 -14.50 4.70
C ASP A 224 25.53 -13.53 3.63
N VAL A 225 24.21 -13.54 3.45
CA VAL A 225 23.54 -12.69 2.47
C VAL A 225 23.67 -11.20 2.80
N TRP A 226 23.72 -10.84 4.08
CA TRP A 226 23.80 -9.44 4.51
C TRP A 226 25.18 -8.86 4.21
N GLU A 227 26.23 -9.64 4.51
CA GLU A 227 27.61 -9.30 4.13
C GLU A 227 27.74 -9.22 2.61
N LEU A 228 27.22 -10.22 1.88
CA LEU A 228 27.27 -10.24 0.41
C LEU A 228 26.62 -9.00 -0.19
N ILE A 229 25.40 -8.66 0.23
CA ILE A 229 24.68 -7.47 -0.26
C ILE A 229 25.44 -6.20 0.10
N SER A 230 25.96 -6.11 1.33
CA SER A 230 26.77 -4.96 1.76
C SER A 230 28.02 -4.79 0.89
N LEU A 231 28.69 -5.87 0.50
CA LEU A 231 29.86 -5.84 -0.37
C LEU A 231 29.49 -5.49 -1.82
N ALA A 232 28.43 -6.09 -2.36
CA ALA A 232 27.96 -5.87 -3.73
C ALA A 232 27.51 -4.40 -3.94
N ASN A 233 26.81 -3.83 -2.96
CA ASN A 233 26.34 -2.44 -2.99
C ASN A 233 27.46 -1.40 -2.85
N ARG A 234 28.73 -1.80 -2.66
CA ARG A 234 29.87 -0.88 -2.80
C ARG A 234 30.11 -0.47 -4.25
N HIS A 235 29.58 -1.21 -5.22
CA HIS A 235 29.66 -0.84 -6.63
C HIS A 235 28.66 0.28 -6.96
N PRO A 236 29.06 1.39 -7.61
CA PRO A 236 28.27 2.62 -7.71
C PRO A 236 26.98 2.54 -8.54
N ARG A 237 26.73 1.39 -9.20
CA ARG A 237 25.54 1.14 -10.03
C ARG A 237 24.72 -0.06 -9.55
N VAL A 238 25.06 -0.59 -8.37
CA VAL A 238 24.39 -1.75 -7.77
C VAL A 238 23.70 -1.28 -6.50
N ASN A 239 22.40 -1.54 -6.42
CA ASN A 239 21.58 -1.23 -5.27
C ASN A 239 20.62 -2.40 -5.00
N ILE A 240 21.16 -3.47 -4.44
CA ILE A 240 20.39 -4.65 -4.03
C ILE A 240 19.63 -4.29 -2.75
N LEU A 241 18.32 -4.49 -2.77
CA LEU A 241 17.47 -4.29 -1.60
C LEU A 241 17.73 -5.38 -0.54
N GLN A 242 17.19 -5.19 0.65
CA GLN A 242 17.32 -6.18 1.71
C GLN A 242 16.29 -7.30 1.53
N PRO A 243 16.69 -8.59 1.65
CA PRO A 243 15.73 -9.67 1.75
C PRO A 243 14.94 -9.57 3.05
N GLY A 244 13.80 -10.26 3.08
CA GLY A 244 12.90 -10.28 4.23
C GLY A 244 12.14 -11.59 4.36
N THR A 245 11.15 -11.59 5.23
CA THR A 245 10.23 -12.73 5.40
C THR A 245 9.32 -12.94 4.19
N GLY A 246 9.06 -11.88 3.43
CA GLY A 246 8.19 -11.86 2.25
C GLY A 246 7.88 -10.42 1.88
N VAL A 247 6.85 -10.22 1.07
CA VAL A 247 6.35 -8.87 0.71
C VAL A 247 4.86 -8.79 1.02
N GLY A 248 4.48 -7.84 1.87
CA GLY A 248 3.10 -7.58 2.27
C GLY A 248 2.65 -6.14 2.02
N GLY A 249 1.53 -5.79 2.62
CA GLY A 249 0.90 -4.47 2.50
C GLY A 249 0.10 -4.31 1.20
N HIS A 250 -0.56 -3.15 1.07
CA HIS A 250 -1.64 -2.95 0.07
C HIS A 250 -1.18 -2.54 -1.34
N CYS A 251 0.10 -2.19 -1.52
CA CYS A 251 0.59 -1.68 -2.81
C CYS A 251 1.55 -2.66 -3.49
N ILE A 252 2.70 -2.94 -2.87
CA ILE A 252 3.75 -3.75 -3.52
C ILE A 252 3.28 -5.20 -3.77
N ALA A 253 2.44 -5.75 -2.88
CA ALA A 253 1.89 -7.09 -3.05
C ALA A 253 0.70 -7.17 -4.04
N VAL A 254 0.20 -6.03 -4.51
CA VAL A 254 -1.06 -5.90 -5.26
C VAL A 254 -0.79 -5.34 -6.66
N ASP A 255 -0.28 -4.11 -6.76
CA ASP A 255 -0.11 -3.37 -8.02
C ASP A 255 0.63 -4.14 -9.13
N PRO A 256 1.70 -4.93 -8.87
CA PRO A 256 2.36 -5.69 -9.92
C PRO A 256 1.43 -6.67 -10.64
N TRP A 257 0.42 -7.20 -9.94
CA TRP A 257 -0.56 -8.08 -10.55
C TRP A 257 -1.49 -7.37 -11.54
N PHE A 258 -1.67 -6.05 -11.45
CA PHE A 258 -2.46 -5.31 -12.44
C PHE A 258 -1.79 -5.42 -13.81
N ILE A 259 -0.47 -5.25 -13.86
CA ILE A 259 0.32 -5.42 -15.08
C ILE A 259 0.30 -6.87 -15.55
N VAL A 260 0.46 -7.83 -14.63
CA VAL A 260 0.48 -9.26 -14.97
C VAL A 260 -0.87 -9.78 -15.48
N SER A 261 -1.98 -9.27 -14.95
CA SER A 261 -3.32 -9.63 -15.40
C SER A 261 -3.61 -9.08 -16.79
N GLU A 262 -3.11 -7.89 -17.11
CA GLU A 262 -3.36 -7.21 -18.38
C GLU A 262 -2.42 -7.69 -19.50
N PHE A 263 -1.15 -7.94 -19.16
CA PHE A 263 -0.09 -8.35 -20.10
C PHE A 263 0.56 -9.68 -19.67
N PRO A 264 -0.21 -10.79 -19.58
CA PRO A 264 0.28 -12.03 -18.97
C PRO A 264 1.45 -12.69 -19.71
N GLU A 265 1.54 -12.49 -21.03
CA GLU A 265 2.60 -13.06 -21.87
C GLU A 265 3.89 -12.24 -21.82
N GLU A 266 3.78 -10.91 -21.64
CA GLU A 266 4.91 -9.99 -21.58
C GLU A 266 5.48 -9.83 -20.16
N ALA A 267 4.63 -9.83 -19.14
CA ALA A 267 4.97 -9.52 -17.74
C ALA A 267 5.69 -10.67 -17.00
N LYS A 268 6.65 -11.32 -17.65
CA LYS A 268 7.35 -12.51 -17.13
C LYS A 268 8.15 -12.23 -15.86
N ILE A 269 8.99 -11.19 -15.88
CA ILE A 269 9.83 -10.82 -14.72
C ILE A 269 8.96 -10.38 -13.54
N ILE A 270 7.91 -9.61 -13.81
CA ILE A 270 6.99 -9.09 -12.78
C ILE A 270 6.23 -10.25 -12.13
N ARG A 271 5.72 -11.20 -12.92
CA ARG A 271 5.09 -12.43 -12.43
C ARG A 271 6.05 -13.25 -11.57
N SER A 272 7.24 -13.56 -12.10
CA SER A 272 8.23 -14.35 -11.37
C SER A 272 8.65 -13.67 -10.07
N ALA A 273 8.76 -12.33 -10.03
CA ALA A 273 9.05 -11.61 -8.80
C ALA A 273 7.97 -11.83 -7.73
N ARG A 274 6.69 -11.76 -8.10
CA ARG A 274 5.59 -12.07 -7.19
C ARG A 274 5.62 -13.52 -6.69
N GLU A 275 5.87 -14.46 -7.58
CA GLU A 275 5.98 -15.89 -7.24
C GLU A 275 7.15 -16.15 -6.27
N ILE A 276 8.31 -15.54 -6.51
CA ILE A 276 9.49 -15.61 -5.62
C ILE A 276 9.18 -14.99 -4.25
N ASN A 277 8.55 -13.81 -4.23
CA ASN A 277 8.21 -13.11 -2.98
C ASN A 277 7.16 -13.89 -2.16
N ASN A 278 6.19 -14.52 -2.81
CA ASN A 278 5.24 -15.42 -2.15
C ASN A 278 5.95 -16.67 -1.62
N TYR A 279 6.76 -17.32 -2.45
CA TYR A 279 7.51 -18.52 -2.07
C TYR A 279 8.50 -18.27 -0.94
N LYS A 280 9.09 -17.07 -0.85
CA LYS A 280 9.98 -16.71 0.26
C LYS A 280 9.32 -16.91 1.63
N THR A 281 8.03 -16.60 1.74
CA THR A 281 7.25 -16.78 2.98
C THR A 281 7.12 -18.26 3.34
N GLU A 282 6.82 -19.12 2.36
CA GLU A 282 6.77 -20.58 2.54
C GLU A 282 8.15 -21.16 2.91
N TRP A 283 9.21 -20.67 2.25
CA TRP A 283 10.57 -21.05 2.57
C TRP A 283 10.94 -20.71 4.02
N VAL A 284 10.51 -19.55 4.53
CA VAL A 284 10.70 -19.16 5.94
C VAL A 284 10.00 -20.14 6.89
N ILE A 285 8.75 -20.51 6.62
CA ILE A 285 7.99 -21.49 7.42
C ILE A 285 8.78 -22.80 7.51
N GLU A 286 9.25 -23.33 6.38
CA GLU A 286 9.99 -24.58 6.34
C GLU A 286 11.35 -24.49 7.06
N LYS A 287 12.04 -23.36 7.00
CA LYS A 287 13.27 -23.14 7.77
C LYS A 287 13.02 -23.17 9.28
N ILE A 288 11.92 -22.58 9.73
CA ILE A 288 11.53 -22.58 11.15
C ILE A 288 11.16 -23.99 11.62
N LYS A 289 10.33 -24.72 10.84
CA LYS A 289 9.99 -26.12 11.14
C LYS A 289 11.23 -27.01 11.24
N ASN A 290 12.17 -26.86 10.30
CA ASN A 290 13.41 -27.61 10.31
C ASN A 290 14.28 -27.30 11.54
N ALA A 291 14.35 -26.04 11.97
CA ALA A 291 15.04 -25.66 13.20
C ALA A 291 14.36 -26.25 14.44
N ALA A 292 13.02 -26.18 14.50
CA ALA A 292 12.25 -26.75 15.59
C ALA A 292 12.45 -28.28 15.71
N LEU A 293 12.44 -28.99 14.58
CA LEU A 293 12.70 -30.43 14.54
C LEU A 293 14.13 -30.78 14.98
N LYS A 294 15.13 -30.02 14.53
CA LYS A 294 16.53 -30.22 14.97
C LYS A 294 16.67 -30.02 16.48
N PHE A 295 16.02 -28.99 17.03
CA PHE A 295 15.99 -28.76 18.45
C PHE A 295 15.32 -29.92 19.20
N GLU A 296 14.17 -30.40 18.71
CA GLU A 296 13.44 -31.51 19.34
C GLU A 296 14.28 -32.78 19.39
N VAL A 297 14.98 -33.12 18.29
CA VAL A 297 15.88 -34.27 18.25
C VAL A 297 17.06 -34.09 19.23
N LYS A 298 17.62 -32.89 19.32
CA LYS A 298 18.78 -32.58 20.17
C LYS A 298 18.44 -32.57 21.66
N HIS A 299 17.23 -32.13 22.02
CA HIS A 299 16.83 -31.87 23.40
C HIS A 299 15.73 -32.81 23.92
N ALA A 300 15.22 -33.71 23.07
CA ALA A 300 14.11 -34.63 23.37
C ALA A 300 12.85 -33.93 23.91
N LYS A 301 12.61 -32.68 23.49
CA LYS A 301 11.43 -31.88 23.83
C LYS A 301 11.05 -30.97 22.68
N LYS A 302 9.76 -30.72 22.48
CA LYS A 302 9.30 -29.70 21.53
C LYS A 302 9.77 -28.31 21.98
N PRO A 303 10.33 -27.48 21.09
CA PRO A 303 10.72 -26.12 21.43
C PRO A 303 9.51 -25.19 21.51
N LYS A 304 9.60 -24.22 22.42
CA LYS A 304 8.81 -22.99 22.32
C LYS A 304 9.48 -22.03 21.33
N VAL A 305 8.79 -21.62 20.28
CA VAL A 305 9.36 -20.76 19.24
C VAL A 305 8.70 -19.38 19.32
N ALA A 306 9.48 -18.32 19.53
CA ALA A 306 8.97 -16.96 19.48
C ALA A 306 9.08 -16.37 18.09
N CYS A 307 7.94 -15.99 17.50
CA CYS A 307 7.87 -15.24 16.25
C CYS A 307 7.94 -13.75 16.56
N MET A 308 9.12 -13.16 16.40
CA MET A 308 9.43 -11.77 16.71
C MET A 308 9.04 -10.87 15.53
N GLY A 309 7.88 -10.22 15.66
CA GLY A 309 7.27 -9.32 14.69
C GLY A 309 6.12 -9.96 13.93
N LEU A 310 5.00 -9.26 13.82
CA LEU A 310 3.79 -9.68 13.09
C LEU A 310 3.37 -8.66 12.02
N ALA A 311 3.69 -7.38 12.17
CA ALA A 311 3.36 -6.34 11.19
C ALA A 311 4.07 -6.55 9.84
N PHE A 312 3.51 -6.02 8.76
CA PHE A 312 4.13 -6.18 7.44
C PHE A 312 5.38 -5.30 7.24
N LYS A 313 5.57 -4.29 8.10
CA LYS A 313 6.68 -3.33 8.08
C LYS A 313 7.15 -3.02 9.51
N PRO A 314 8.43 -2.64 9.70
CA PRO A 314 8.91 -2.24 11.02
C PRO A 314 8.21 -1.00 11.60
N ASN A 315 7.93 -1.07 12.90
CA ASN A 315 7.46 -0.02 13.80
C ASN A 315 6.08 0.56 13.44
N ILE A 316 5.18 -0.30 12.97
CA ILE A 316 3.76 0.00 12.75
C ILE A 316 2.92 -1.15 13.32
N ASP A 317 1.64 -0.89 13.52
CA ASP A 317 0.62 -1.82 14.04
C ASP A 317 -0.18 -2.55 12.94
N ASP A 318 0.09 -2.24 11.67
CA ASP A 318 -0.67 -2.80 10.55
C ASP A 318 -0.26 -4.24 10.22
N LEU A 319 -1.18 -5.16 10.47
CA LEU A 319 -1.01 -6.59 10.22
C LEU A 319 -1.62 -7.06 8.89
N ARG A 320 -2.30 -6.18 8.16
CA ARG A 320 -3.01 -6.55 6.93
C ARG A 320 -2.03 -7.03 5.87
N GLU A 321 -2.35 -8.13 5.21
CA GLU A 321 -1.49 -8.77 4.19
C GLU A 321 -0.04 -9.01 4.68
N SER A 322 0.17 -9.21 5.98
CA SER A 322 1.51 -9.38 6.54
C SER A 322 2.05 -10.80 6.31
N PRO A 323 3.22 -10.97 5.67
CA PRO A 323 3.87 -12.28 5.55
C PRO A 323 4.33 -12.81 6.92
N ALA A 324 4.72 -11.94 7.86
CA ALA A 324 5.14 -12.35 9.20
C ALA A 324 3.97 -12.91 10.03
N LEU A 325 2.78 -12.30 9.90
CA LEU A 325 1.56 -12.83 10.49
C LEU A 325 1.19 -14.18 9.86
N TYR A 326 1.28 -14.30 8.54
CA TYR A 326 1.01 -15.55 7.84
C TYR A 326 1.93 -16.69 8.30
N VAL A 327 3.25 -16.44 8.39
CA VAL A 327 4.22 -17.40 8.95
C VAL A 327 3.77 -17.87 10.34
N THR A 328 3.46 -16.92 11.22
CA THR A 328 3.07 -17.21 12.61
C THR A 328 1.81 -18.06 12.68
N LYS A 329 0.75 -17.69 11.93
CA LYS A 329 -0.51 -18.44 11.88
C LYS A 329 -0.33 -19.84 11.30
N SER A 330 0.47 -19.98 10.24
CA SER A 330 0.75 -21.28 9.63
C SER A 330 1.47 -22.22 10.59
N LEU A 331 2.46 -21.73 11.34
CA LEU A 331 3.16 -22.54 12.33
C LEU A 331 2.27 -22.97 13.51
N ILE A 332 1.37 -22.08 13.97
CA ILE A 332 0.36 -22.42 14.99
C ILE A 332 -0.57 -23.52 14.46
N LYS A 333 -1.06 -23.36 13.23
CA LYS A 333 -1.94 -24.34 12.57
C LYS A 333 -1.28 -25.70 12.40
N ASP A 334 0.02 -25.72 12.14
CA ASP A 334 0.84 -26.94 12.03
C ASP A 334 1.20 -27.56 13.40
N GLY A 335 0.72 -26.98 14.50
CA GLY A 335 0.82 -27.56 15.85
C GLY A 335 2.14 -27.30 16.56
N LEU A 336 2.92 -26.31 16.12
CA LEU A 336 4.10 -25.86 16.85
C LEU A 336 3.70 -25.00 18.06
N GLU A 337 4.50 -25.03 19.12
CA GLU A 337 4.30 -24.17 20.29
C GLU A 337 4.89 -22.78 20.00
N ILE A 338 4.04 -21.88 19.47
CA ILE A 338 4.43 -20.54 19.03
C ILE A 338 4.11 -19.49 20.09
N MET A 339 5.04 -18.56 20.29
CA MET A 339 4.84 -17.31 21.03
C MET A 339 4.83 -16.15 20.03
N PRO A 340 3.66 -15.65 19.58
CA PRO A 340 3.57 -14.46 18.74
C PRO A 340 4.02 -13.22 19.51
N VAL A 341 4.87 -12.39 18.92
CA VAL A 341 5.39 -11.17 19.56
C VAL A 341 5.25 -10.01 18.59
N GLU A 342 4.50 -8.98 18.98
CA GLU A 342 4.40 -7.73 18.23
C GLU A 342 4.36 -6.55 19.22
N PRO A 343 5.44 -5.75 19.33
CA PRO A 343 5.49 -4.65 20.28
C PRO A 343 4.54 -3.49 19.96
N ASN A 344 4.01 -3.42 18.73
CA ASN A 344 3.15 -2.32 18.28
C ASN A 344 1.65 -2.60 18.45
N ILE A 345 1.25 -3.76 18.99
CA ILE A 345 -0.16 -4.08 19.32
C ILE A 345 -0.26 -4.62 20.74
N GLU A 346 -1.41 -4.45 21.38
CA GLU A 346 -1.67 -4.99 22.72
C GLU A 346 -2.35 -6.37 22.66
N GLU A 347 -3.24 -6.58 21.68
CA GLU A 347 -4.04 -7.80 21.54
C GLU A 347 -4.24 -8.20 20.07
N HIS A 348 -4.60 -9.47 19.86
CA HIS A 348 -4.96 -10.03 18.57
C HIS A 348 -6.12 -11.02 18.76
N ASP A 349 -7.11 -11.00 17.87
CA ASP A 349 -8.37 -11.73 18.05
C ASP A 349 -8.20 -13.26 18.13
N GLU A 350 -7.19 -13.80 17.45
CA GLU A 350 -7.01 -15.26 17.30
C GLU A 350 -6.05 -15.88 18.32
N PHE A 351 -5.18 -15.10 18.96
CA PHE A 351 -4.14 -15.63 19.84
C PHE A 351 -3.56 -14.57 20.78
N GLN A 352 -2.99 -15.03 21.88
CA GLN A 352 -2.23 -14.18 22.79
C GLN A 352 -0.96 -13.64 22.13
N VAL A 353 -0.73 -12.34 22.26
CA VAL A 353 0.53 -11.68 21.93
C VAL A 353 1.38 -11.61 23.21
N TYR A 354 2.66 -11.95 23.09
CA TYR A 354 3.63 -11.95 24.19
C TYR A 354 4.53 -10.73 24.12
N SER A 355 4.99 -10.27 25.28
CA SER A 355 5.99 -9.21 25.34
C SER A 355 7.36 -9.72 24.88
N VAL A 356 8.21 -8.80 24.39
CA VAL A 356 9.59 -9.09 23.99
C VAL A 356 10.39 -9.75 25.12
N GLN A 357 10.17 -9.31 26.36
CA GLN A 357 10.86 -9.85 27.53
C GLN A 357 10.42 -11.27 27.84
N GLU A 358 9.12 -11.55 27.81
CA GLU A 358 8.62 -12.90 28.04
C GLU A 358 9.08 -13.89 26.98
N ALA A 359 9.08 -13.48 25.71
CA ALA A 359 9.61 -14.28 24.62
C ALA A 359 11.11 -14.57 24.83
N ARG A 360 11.89 -13.54 25.19
CA ARG A 360 13.32 -13.72 25.53
C ARG A 360 13.52 -14.72 26.66
N GLU A 361 12.70 -14.71 27.69
CA GLU A 361 12.86 -15.60 28.86
C GLU A 361 12.37 -17.03 28.58
N LYS A 362 11.19 -17.18 27.98
CA LYS A 362 10.46 -18.45 27.91
C LYS A 362 10.69 -19.24 26.62
N ALA A 363 11.04 -18.60 25.50
CA ALA A 363 11.23 -19.29 24.23
C ALA A 363 12.52 -20.12 24.20
N ASP A 364 12.53 -21.24 23.51
CA ASP A 364 13.73 -22.02 23.21
C ASP A 364 14.42 -21.53 21.93
N ILE A 365 13.63 -21.07 20.95
CA ILE A 365 14.10 -20.54 19.66
C ILE A 365 13.48 -19.16 19.42
N LEU A 366 14.31 -18.16 19.06
CA LEU A 366 13.84 -16.85 18.61
C LEU A 366 13.85 -16.76 17.09
N VAL A 367 12.77 -16.25 16.49
CA VAL A 367 12.66 -16.08 15.03
C VAL A 367 12.33 -14.64 14.70
N PHE A 368 13.27 -13.92 14.11
CA PHE A 368 13.07 -12.52 13.71
C PHE A 368 12.47 -12.42 12.31
N LEU A 369 11.21 -11.97 12.26
CA LEU A 369 10.42 -11.82 11.04
C LEU A 369 10.28 -10.34 10.61
N VAL A 370 10.39 -9.40 11.54
CA VAL A 370 10.27 -7.96 11.30
C VAL A 370 11.35 -7.21 12.08
N SER A 371 12.02 -6.23 11.48
CA SER A 371 13.14 -5.50 12.10
C SER A 371 12.69 -4.30 12.96
N HIS A 372 11.82 -4.55 13.94
CA HIS A 372 11.38 -3.55 14.92
C HIS A 372 12.54 -3.03 15.77
N ARG A 373 12.47 -1.75 16.19
CA ARG A 373 13.52 -1.10 17.00
C ARG A 373 13.71 -1.80 18.35
N GLU A 374 12.64 -2.32 18.92
CA GLU A 374 12.61 -3.06 20.18
C GLU A 374 13.49 -4.31 20.13
N PHE A 375 13.57 -4.96 18.98
CA PHE A 375 14.34 -6.19 18.80
C PHE A 375 15.84 -5.93 18.65
N LYS A 376 16.24 -4.76 18.12
CA LYS A 376 17.67 -4.39 18.01
C LYS A 376 18.35 -4.36 19.37
N LYS A 377 17.64 -3.91 20.41
CA LYS A 377 18.11 -3.90 21.81
C LYS A 377 18.41 -5.31 22.34
N LEU A 378 17.83 -6.37 21.78
CA LEU A 378 18.17 -7.75 22.14
C LEU A 378 19.54 -8.13 21.62
N PHE A 379 19.84 -7.81 20.37
CA PHE A 379 21.16 -8.07 19.77
C PHE A 379 22.29 -7.31 20.47
N GLU A 380 22.05 -6.03 20.84
CA GLU A 380 23.01 -5.23 21.62
C GLU A 380 23.36 -5.87 22.99
N ARG A 381 22.40 -6.56 23.60
CA ARG A 381 22.57 -7.26 24.88
C ARG A 381 23.13 -8.69 24.72
N GLY A 382 23.30 -9.16 23.48
CA GLY A 382 23.63 -10.54 23.15
C GLY A 382 22.41 -11.47 23.21
N ILE A 383 22.35 -12.40 22.25
CA ILE A 383 21.37 -13.48 22.20
C ILE A 383 22.07 -14.79 22.57
N ASP A 384 21.69 -15.33 23.71
CA ASP A 384 22.21 -16.55 24.35
C ASP A 384 21.38 -17.81 23.99
N LYS A 385 20.43 -17.66 23.06
CA LYS A 385 19.52 -18.73 22.59
C LYS A 385 19.73 -19.04 21.10
N GLU A 386 19.24 -20.20 20.67
CA GLU A 386 19.17 -20.51 19.25
C GLU A 386 18.22 -19.51 18.55
N TYR A 387 18.63 -18.94 17.43
CA TYR A 387 17.80 -17.98 16.70
C TYR A 387 17.93 -18.11 15.18
N LEU A 388 16.87 -17.70 14.49
CA LEU A 388 16.83 -17.47 13.05
C LEU A 388 16.51 -16.00 12.81
N SER A 389 17.20 -15.37 11.86
CA SER A 389 16.87 -14.03 11.41
C SER A 389 16.62 -14.02 9.91
N PHE A 390 15.43 -13.56 9.52
CA PHE A 390 15.05 -13.36 8.12
C PHE A 390 15.06 -11.88 7.72
N VAL A 391 15.44 -11.03 8.65
CA VAL A 391 15.59 -9.58 8.51
C VAL A 391 16.97 -9.16 9.02
N ASN A 392 17.44 -8.01 8.55
CA ASN A 392 18.70 -7.39 8.98
C ASN A 392 18.54 -6.61 10.29
#